data_AF-A0A939FBU4-F1
#
_entry.id   AF-A0A939FBU4-F1
#
_cell.length_a   1.000
_cell.length_b   1.000
_cell.length_c   1.000
_cell.angle_alpha   90.00
_cell.angle_beta   90.00
_cell.angle_gamma   90.00
#
_symmetry.space_group_name_H-M   'P 1'
#
loop_
_entity.id
_entity.type
_entity.pdbx_description
1 polymer ?
#
loop_
_entity_poly.entity_id
_entity_poly.type
_entity_poly.pdbx_seq_one_letter_code
_entity_poly.pdbx_strand_id
1 'polypeptide(L)'
;MYIGAIHGGSLLDNLAKLGPRPDEIDVVAFTHLHADHIGWACKEPPVFTRATFAVPKSEWENRHDLPPGAEATLEARMHLVTPGEEVFPGVQALALPGHTEGHTGFAITSRGERLLAFGDALHSPLQVRHPEWFTVPDTDPSQSERHRRRLIAELQRPDTRGFGIHFADVVFGRVVPDPQGEGADWHPV
;
A
#
# COMPACT_ATOMS: atom_id res chain seq x y z
N MET A 1 10.48 -23.13 4.47
CA MET A 1 9.35 -22.20 4.65
C MET A 1 8.58 -22.18 3.35
N TYR A 2 7.31 -22.59 3.35
CA TYR A 2 6.48 -22.57 2.15
C TYR A 2 5.70 -21.25 2.17
N ILE A 3 6.14 -20.30 1.35
CA ILE A 3 5.34 -19.12 1.02
C ILE A 3 4.35 -19.60 -0.03
N GLY A 4 3.05 -19.45 0.22
CA GLY A 4 2.01 -19.87 -0.71
C GLY A 4 2.14 -19.20 -2.08
N ALA A 5 1.44 -19.71 -3.09
CA ALA A 5 1.43 -19.07 -4.41
C ALA A 5 0.66 -17.74 -4.35
N ILE A 6 1.30 -16.65 -4.77
CA ILE A 6 0.63 -15.37 -5.02
C ILE A 6 0.05 -15.43 -6.44
N HIS A 7 -1.27 -15.29 -6.55
CA HIS A 7 -1.96 -15.17 -7.83
C HIS A 7 -2.34 -13.70 -8.03
N GLY A 8 -1.73 -13.07 -9.05
CA GLY A 8 -1.98 -11.67 -9.39
C GLY A 8 -2.10 -11.46 -10.90
N GLY A 9 -2.04 -10.21 -11.33
CA GLY A 9 -2.01 -9.88 -12.77
C GLY A 9 -3.37 -9.56 -13.40
N SER A 10 -4.41 -9.26 -12.61
CA SER A 10 -5.71 -8.84 -13.15
C SER A 10 -5.88 -7.32 -13.32
N LEU A 11 -4.83 -6.52 -13.07
CA LEU A 11 -4.93 -5.04 -13.07
C LEU A 11 -5.46 -4.50 -14.41
N LEU A 12 -4.91 -4.95 -15.54
CA LEU A 12 -5.31 -4.45 -16.86
C LEU A 12 -6.74 -4.85 -17.23
N ASP A 13 -7.14 -6.07 -16.89
CA ASP A 13 -8.52 -6.53 -17.10
C ASP A 13 -9.50 -5.69 -16.26
N ASN A 14 -9.11 -5.33 -15.03
CA ASN A 14 -9.93 -4.50 -14.15
C ASN A 14 -9.99 -3.04 -14.61
N LEU A 15 -8.88 -2.47 -15.09
CA LEU A 15 -8.87 -1.14 -15.71
C LEU A 15 -9.78 -1.09 -16.94
N ALA A 16 -9.68 -2.09 -17.82
CA ALA A 16 -10.53 -2.19 -19.01
C ALA A 16 -12.04 -2.27 -18.67
N LYS A 17 -12.41 -2.93 -17.56
CA LYS A 17 -13.80 -2.96 -17.06
C LYS A 17 -14.26 -1.62 -16.49
N LEU A 18 -13.35 -0.86 -15.86
CA LEU A 18 -13.65 0.43 -15.25
C LEU A 18 -13.64 1.59 -16.25
N GLY A 19 -12.94 1.44 -17.39
CA GLY A 19 -12.88 2.41 -18.48
C GLY A 19 -11.52 3.10 -18.70
N PRO A 20 -10.75 3.48 -17.66
CA PRO A 20 -9.46 4.13 -17.86
C PRO A 20 -8.46 3.24 -18.59
N ARG A 21 -7.80 3.78 -19.61
CA ARG A 21 -6.67 3.10 -20.23
C ARG A 21 -5.38 3.32 -19.42
N PRO A 22 -4.42 2.38 -19.46
CA PRO A 22 -3.13 2.56 -18.77
C PRO A 22 -2.35 3.82 -19.16
N ASP A 23 -2.50 4.28 -20.42
CA ASP A 23 -1.88 5.53 -20.89
C ASP A 23 -2.58 6.80 -20.38
N GLU A 24 -3.78 6.68 -19.81
CA GLU A 24 -4.52 7.80 -19.20
C GLU A 24 -4.20 7.98 -17.71
N ILE A 25 -3.38 7.11 -17.12
CA ILE A 25 -2.96 7.21 -15.72
C ILE A 25 -1.87 8.28 -15.60
N ASP A 26 -2.15 9.33 -14.81
CA ASP A 26 -1.22 10.43 -14.57
C ASP A 26 -0.13 10.08 -13.54
N VAL A 27 -0.50 9.37 -12.47
CA VAL A 27 0.41 9.03 -11.36
C VAL A 27 0.20 7.57 -10.95
N VAL A 28 1.31 6.84 -10.79
CA VAL A 28 1.35 5.56 -10.08
C VAL A 28 2.16 5.76 -8.82
N ALA A 29 1.51 5.65 -7.65
CA ALA A 29 2.14 5.83 -6.36
C ALA A 29 2.45 4.48 -5.71
N PHE A 30 3.70 4.24 -5.36
CA PHE A 30 4.16 2.96 -4.79
C PHE A 30 4.21 3.03 -3.28
N THR A 31 3.70 1.99 -2.62
CA THR A 31 3.81 1.85 -1.16
C THR A 31 5.21 1.42 -0.76
N HIS A 32 5.76 0.46 -1.51
CA HIS A 32 7.13 -0.08 -1.40
C HIS A 32 7.49 -0.79 -2.72
N LEU A 33 8.71 -1.32 -2.84
CA LEU A 33 9.27 -1.77 -4.12
C LEU A 33 9.28 -3.30 -4.35
N HIS A 34 8.47 -4.06 -3.62
CA HIS A 34 8.31 -5.49 -3.90
C HIS A 34 7.65 -5.76 -5.27
N ALA A 35 7.98 -6.93 -5.83
CA ALA A 35 7.64 -7.31 -7.20
C ALA A 35 6.13 -7.30 -7.49
N ASP A 36 5.30 -7.67 -6.52
CA ASP A 36 3.84 -7.68 -6.64
C ASP A 36 3.21 -6.28 -6.59
N HIS A 37 3.95 -5.26 -6.14
CA HIS A 37 3.53 -3.86 -6.10
C HIS A 37 4.00 -3.07 -7.33
N ILE A 38 5.21 -3.35 -7.83
CA ILE A 38 5.79 -2.62 -8.96
C ILE A 38 5.71 -3.37 -10.30
N GLY A 39 5.27 -4.62 -10.30
CA GLY A 39 5.41 -5.53 -11.45
C GLY A 39 4.78 -4.99 -12.75
N TRP A 40 3.66 -4.27 -12.66
CA TRP A 40 3.04 -3.65 -13.84
C TRP A 40 3.81 -2.45 -14.38
N ALA A 41 4.49 -1.70 -13.52
CA ALA A 41 5.33 -0.57 -13.94
C ALA A 41 6.60 -1.03 -14.67
N CYS A 42 7.08 -2.23 -14.34
CA CYS A 42 8.31 -2.82 -14.88
C CYS A 42 8.06 -3.84 -16.00
N LYS A 43 6.85 -3.87 -16.58
CA LYS A 43 6.51 -4.80 -17.66
C LYS A 43 7.05 -4.31 -19.00
N GLU A 44 7.44 -5.26 -19.84
CA GLU A 44 7.84 -5.02 -21.24
C GLU A 44 6.82 -5.66 -22.20
N PRO A 45 6.22 -4.88 -23.14
CA PRO A 45 6.39 -3.43 -23.32
C PRO A 45 5.78 -2.60 -22.16
N PRO A 46 6.19 -1.33 -21.96
CA PRO A 46 5.74 -0.49 -20.85
C PRO A 46 4.22 -0.30 -20.85
N VAL A 47 3.61 -0.57 -19.69
CA VAL A 47 2.15 -0.52 -19.49
C VAL A 47 1.68 0.91 -19.25
N PHE A 48 2.25 1.57 -18.24
CA PHE A 48 2.01 2.98 -17.99
C PHE A 48 3.03 3.74 -18.81
N THR A 49 2.60 4.39 -19.90
CA THR A 49 3.51 5.11 -20.81
C THR A 49 3.67 6.59 -20.45
N ARG A 50 2.67 7.16 -19.75
CA ARG A 50 2.60 8.59 -19.43
C ARG A 50 2.72 8.92 -17.94
N ALA A 51 2.50 7.94 -17.06
CA ALA A 51 2.45 8.18 -15.63
C ALA A 51 3.79 8.64 -15.04
N THR A 52 3.72 9.57 -14.09
CA THR A 52 4.79 9.80 -13.12
C THR A 52 4.75 8.72 -12.06
N PHE A 53 5.93 8.24 -11.67
CA PHE A 53 6.09 7.21 -10.64
C PHE A 53 6.41 7.85 -9.30
N ALA A 54 5.41 7.95 -8.42
CA ALA A 54 5.61 8.50 -7.08
C ALA A 54 6.26 7.41 -6.21
N VAL A 55 7.56 7.54 -5.96
CA VAL A 55 8.38 6.54 -5.25
C VAL A 55 8.78 7.12 -3.90
N PRO A 56 8.52 6.45 -2.76
CA PRO A 56 8.95 6.96 -1.46
C PRO A 56 10.47 7.10 -1.42
N LYS A 57 10.96 8.29 -1.03
CA LYS A 57 12.39 8.60 -1.05
C LYS A 57 13.21 7.62 -0.20
N SER A 58 12.75 7.35 1.03
CA SER A 58 13.43 6.40 1.93
C SER A 58 13.42 4.99 1.39
N GLU A 59 12.36 4.60 0.66
CA GLU A 59 12.27 3.27 0.05
C GLU A 59 13.28 3.16 -1.08
N TRP A 60 13.38 4.20 -1.90
CA TRP A 60 14.37 4.26 -2.96
C TRP A 60 15.80 4.21 -2.42
N GLU A 61 16.12 4.99 -1.39
CA GLU A 61 17.47 5.05 -0.82
C GLU A 61 17.90 3.72 -0.16
N ASN A 62 16.95 2.98 0.43
CA ASN A 62 17.20 1.73 1.16
C ASN A 62 16.61 0.49 0.46
N ARG A 63 16.34 0.60 -0.84
CA ARG A 63 15.72 -0.45 -1.63
C ARG A 63 16.52 -1.75 -1.58
N HIS A 64 15.82 -2.84 -1.39
CA HIS A 64 16.33 -4.20 -1.46
C HIS A 64 15.35 -5.04 -2.27
N ASP A 65 15.80 -6.20 -2.75
CA ASP A 65 14.97 -7.15 -3.49
C ASP A 65 14.21 -6.56 -4.71
N LEU A 66 14.78 -5.51 -5.31
CA LEU A 66 14.27 -4.92 -6.53
C LEU A 66 14.27 -5.96 -7.67
N PRO A 67 13.16 -6.09 -8.42
CA PRO A 67 13.14 -6.90 -9.64
C PRO A 67 14.19 -6.43 -10.67
N PRO A 68 14.79 -7.34 -11.44
CA PRO A 68 15.72 -6.96 -12.51
C PRO A 68 15.10 -5.95 -13.48
N GLY A 69 15.82 -4.87 -13.78
CA GLY A 69 15.38 -3.80 -14.70
C GLY A 69 14.41 -2.78 -14.09
N ALA A 70 13.91 -3.02 -12.87
CA ALA A 70 13.01 -2.09 -12.21
C ALA A 70 13.67 -0.73 -11.93
N GLU A 71 14.95 -0.72 -11.54
CA GLU A 71 15.69 0.50 -11.23
C GLU A 71 15.68 1.49 -12.41
N ALA A 72 16.18 1.08 -13.58
CA ALA A 72 16.19 1.91 -14.78
C ALA A 72 14.77 2.33 -15.21
N THR A 73 13.79 1.44 -15.05
CA THR A 73 12.38 1.73 -15.40
C THR A 73 11.77 2.80 -14.51
N LEU A 74 12.04 2.73 -13.21
CA LEU A 74 11.54 3.68 -12.22
C LEU A 74 12.27 5.02 -12.36
N GLU A 75 13.60 5.03 -12.42
CA GLU A 75 14.42 6.24 -12.53
C GLU A 75 14.00 7.14 -13.70
N ALA A 76 13.60 6.54 -14.83
CA ALA A 76 13.21 7.27 -16.02
C ALA A 76 12.02 8.24 -15.80
N ARG A 77 11.16 7.97 -14.81
CA ARG A 77 9.90 8.71 -14.58
C ARG A 77 9.56 8.95 -13.11
N MET A 78 10.48 8.67 -12.20
CA MET A 78 10.20 8.78 -10.78
C MET A 78 10.13 10.24 -10.31
N HIS A 79 9.25 10.45 -9.35
CA HIS A 79 9.24 11.59 -8.45
C HIS A 79 9.43 11.04 -7.03
N LEU A 80 10.46 11.49 -6.33
CA LEU A 80 10.77 11.01 -4.98
C LEU A 80 9.89 11.72 -3.96
N VAL A 81 9.06 10.95 -3.27
CA VAL A 81 8.04 11.43 -2.35
C VAL A 81 8.52 11.37 -0.91
N THR A 82 8.22 12.40 -0.14
CA THR A 82 8.46 12.44 1.31
C THR A 82 7.17 12.31 2.13
N PRO A 83 7.23 11.84 3.39
CA PRO A 83 6.03 11.76 4.23
C PRO A 83 5.32 13.10 4.38
N GLY A 84 3.99 13.10 4.24
CA GLY A 84 3.14 14.29 4.30
C GLY A 84 2.97 15.02 2.96
N GLU A 85 3.74 14.65 1.94
CA GLU A 85 3.63 15.21 0.60
C GLU A 85 2.34 14.75 -0.10
N GLU A 86 1.72 15.67 -0.85
CA GLU A 86 0.56 15.38 -1.68
C GLU A 86 1.02 14.95 -3.07
N VAL A 87 0.83 13.67 -3.40
CA VAL A 87 1.29 13.07 -4.67
C VAL A 87 0.29 13.29 -5.82
N PHE A 88 -0.96 13.57 -5.46
CA PHE A 88 -2.06 13.92 -6.35
C PHE A 88 -3.13 14.63 -5.50
N PRO A 89 -3.97 15.53 -6.04
CA PRO A 89 -4.98 16.23 -5.25
C PRO A 89 -5.80 15.31 -4.33
N GLY A 90 -5.71 15.55 -3.02
CA GLY A 90 -6.38 14.76 -1.99
C GLY A 90 -5.68 13.44 -1.62
N VAL A 91 -4.50 13.15 -2.14
CA VAL A 91 -3.72 11.92 -1.90
C VAL A 91 -2.40 12.26 -1.23
N GLN A 92 -2.29 11.98 0.06
CA GLN A 92 -1.13 12.31 0.88
C GLN A 92 -0.34 11.05 1.29
N ALA A 93 0.98 11.12 1.19
CA ALA A 93 1.88 10.05 1.63
C ALA A 93 1.98 9.98 3.17
N LEU A 94 1.92 8.76 3.71
CA LEU A 94 2.02 8.46 5.15
C LEU A 94 3.17 7.49 5.39
N ALA A 95 4.15 7.88 6.23
CA ALA A 95 5.21 6.95 6.62
C ALA A 95 4.65 5.79 7.46
N LEU A 96 4.85 4.55 6.99
CA LEU A 96 4.47 3.31 7.66
C LEU A 96 5.63 2.29 7.69
N PRO A 97 6.86 2.70 8.09
CA PRO A 97 8.03 1.84 7.94
C PRO A 97 7.98 0.63 8.88
N GLY A 98 8.59 -0.47 8.45
CA GLY A 98 8.70 -1.71 9.22
C GLY A 98 8.62 -2.94 8.32
N HIS A 99 7.69 -2.95 7.36
CA HIS A 99 7.66 -3.98 6.32
C HIS A 99 8.92 -3.87 5.45
N THR A 100 9.09 -2.70 4.84
CA THR A 100 10.36 -2.19 4.33
C THR A 100 10.70 -0.89 5.06
N GLU A 101 11.95 -0.42 4.96
CA GLU A 101 12.40 0.79 5.66
C GLU A 101 11.67 2.05 5.19
N GLY A 102 11.30 2.13 3.91
CA GLY A 102 10.63 3.29 3.33
C GLY A 102 9.14 3.08 3.07
N HIS A 103 8.56 2.00 3.61
CA HIS A 103 7.16 1.66 3.38
C HIS A 103 6.24 2.84 3.68
N THR A 104 5.36 3.12 2.72
CA THR A 104 4.49 4.29 2.70
C THR A 104 3.06 3.86 2.41
N GLY A 105 2.12 4.35 3.22
CA GLY A 105 0.69 4.32 2.90
C GLY A 105 0.24 5.63 2.24
N PHE A 106 -1.00 5.66 1.77
CA PHE A 106 -1.62 6.85 1.20
C PHE A 106 -2.96 7.14 1.86
N ALA A 107 -3.13 8.36 2.36
CA ALA A 107 -4.43 8.89 2.77
C ALA A 107 -5.09 9.59 1.58
N ILE A 108 -6.24 9.09 1.17
CA ILE A 108 -7.06 9.66 0.11
C ILE A 108 -8.27 10.32 0.77
N THR A 109 -8.44 11.63 0.59
CA THR A 109 -9.53 12.40 1.21
C THR A 109 -10.39 13.07 0.14
N SER A 110 -11.70 12.89 0.21
CA SER A 110 -12.64 13.54 -0.70
C SER A 110 -14.01 13.71 -0.04
N ARG A 111 -14.59 14.90 -0.15
CA ARG A 111 -15.95 15.22 0.33
C ARG A 111 -16.23 14.80 1.79
N GLY A 112 -15.22 14.92 2.65
CA GLY A 112 -15.32 14.55 4.07
C GLY A 112 -15.13 13.06 4.37
N GLU A 113 -15.02 12.19 3.35
CA GLU A 113 -14.62 10.79 3.53
C GLU A 113 -13.10 10.63 3.38
N ARG A 114 -12.55 9.64 4.08
CA ARG A 114 -11.13 9.27 4.04
C ARG A 114 -10.97 7.78 3.76
N LEU A 115 -10.04 7.44 2.87
CA LEU A 115 -9.56 6.08 2.62
C LEU A 115 -8.08 6.00 2.96
N LEU A 116 -7.67 5.00 3.73
CA LEU A 116 -6.28 4.67 4.01
C LEU A 116 -5.86 3.44 3.21
N ALA A 117 -5.11 3.66 2.13
CA ALA A 117 -4.45 2.60 1.37
C ALA A 117 -3.09 2.32 2.03
N PHE A 118 -3.02 1.24 2.80
CA PHE A 118 -1.90 1.01 3.71
C PHE A 118 -0.89 -0.03 3.22
N GLY A 119 -1.01 -0.53 1.99
CA GLY A 119 -0.11 -1.54 1.43
C GLY A 119 0.12 -2.72 2.37
N ASP A 120 1.39 -3.10 2.51
CA ASP A 120 1.84 -4.21 3.36
C ASP A 120 2.03 -3.88 4.84
N ALA A 121 1.48 -2.75 5.32
CA ALA A 121 1.45 -2.49 6.75
C ALA A 121 0.59 -3.53 7.49
N LEU A 122 -0.39 -4.17 6.82
CA LEU A 122 -1.16 -5.30 7.32
C LEU A 122 -1.40 -6.30 6.16
N HIS A 123 -1.17 -7.59 6.39
CA HIS A 123 -1.40 -8.70 5.46
C HIS A 123 -2.68 -9.49 5.73
N SER A 124 -3.25 -9.40 6.94
CA SER A 124 -4.49 -10.08 7.31
C SER A 124 -5.38 -9.23 8.22
N PRO A 125 -6.72 -9.32 8.10
CA PRO A 125 -7.64 -8.74 9.07
C PRO A 125 -7.32 -9.10 10.52
N LEU A 126 -6.74 -10.28 10.76
CA LEU A 126 -6.34 -10.73 12.09
C LEU A 126 -5.28 -9.82 12.73
N GLN A 127 -4.44 -9.15 11.93
CA GLN A 127 -3.45 -8.21 12.46
C GLN A 127 -4.08 -6.90 12.95
N VAL A 128 -5.37 -6.65 12.67
CA VAL A 128 -6.11 -5.56 13.34
C VAL A 128 -6.35 -5.90 14.80
N ARG A 129 -6.72 -7.16 15.10
CA ARG A 129 -6.90 -7.66 16.47
C ARG A 129 -5.56 -7.96 17.16
N HIS A 130 -4.60 -8.48 16.39
CA HIS A 130 -3.27 -8.91 16.83
C HIS A 130 -2.15 -8.15 16.10
N PRO A 131 -2.01 -6.84 16.31
CA PRO A 131 -0.98 -6.03 15.63
C PRO A 131 0.45 -6.32 16.08
N GLU A 132 0.67 -7.23 17.03
CA GLU A 132 1.98 -7.81 17.35
C GLU A 132 2.39 -8.94 16.37
N TRP A 133 1.45 -9.52 15.63
CA TRP A 133 1.76 -10.63 14.70
C TRP A 133 2.45 -10.12 13.44
N PHE A 134 3.75 -10.26 13.33
CA PHE A 134 4.51 -9.83 12.16
C PHE A 134 4.40 -10.83 10.99
N THR A 135 4.69 -10.35 9.80
CA THR A 135 4.83 -11.20 8.61
C THR A 135 6.32 -11.45 8.39
N VAL A 136 6.70 -12.65 7.93
CA VAL A 136 8.12 -13.00 7.71
C VAL A 136 8.91 -11.98 6.90
N PRO A 137 8.35 -11.33 5.85
CA PRO A 137 9.09 -10.33 5.07
C PRO A 137 9.31 -8.99 5.78
N ASP A 138 8.80 -8.77 7.01
CA ASP A 138 9.01 -7.51 7.71
C ASP A 138 10.50 -7.32 8.08
N THR A 139 11.10 -6.24 7.58
CA THR A 139 12.51 -5.89 7.82
C THR A 139 12.77 -5.54 9.30
N ASP A 140 11.83 -4.85 9.94
CA ASP A 140 11.83 -4.57 11.39
C ASP A 140 10.45 -4.88 12.00
N PRO A 141 10.26 -6.08 12.56
CA PRO A 141 8.99 -6.49 13.18
C PRO A 141 8.54 -5.57 14.32
N SER A 142 9.47 -5.01 15.09
CA SER A 142 9.14 -4.13 16.23
C SER A 142 8.68 -2.76 15.75
N GLN A 143 9.29 -2.23 14.68
CA GLN A 143 8.84 -1.00 14.05
C GLN A 143 7.51 -1.20 13.30
N SER A 144 7.36 -2.32 12.60
CA SER A 144 6.10 -2.75 11.95
C SER A 144 4.95 -2.76 12.95
N GLU A 145 5.09 -3.42 14.11
CA GLU A 145 4.06 -3.41 15.16
C GLU A 145 3.69 -1.99 15.61
N ARG A 146 4.69 -1.13 15.89
CA ARG A 146 4.42 0.25 16.35
C ARG A 146 3.62 1.04 15.31
N HIS A 147 3.93 0.90 14.03
CA HIS A 147 3.19 1.58 12.97
C HIS A 147 1.82 0.96 12.71
N ARG A 148 1.67 -0.37 12.81
CA ARG A 148 0.38 -1.04 12.77
C ARG A 148 -0.57 -0.54 13.85
N ARG A 149 -0.11 -0.42 15.10
CA ARG A 149 -0.92 0.12 16.21
C ARG A 149 -1.38 1.56 15.93
N ARG A 150 -0.49 2.41 15.38
CA ARG A 150 -0.84 3.79 14.98
C ARG A 150 -1.84 3.81 13.82
N LEU A 151 -1.63 2.98 12.80
CA LEU A 151 -2.51 2.84 11.65
C LEU A 151 -3.91 2.38 12.08
N ILE A 152 -4.00 1.41 13.00
CA ILE A 152 -5.28 0.93 13.56
C ILE A 152 -6.03 2.06 14.26
N ALA A 153 -5.33 2.88 15.06
CA ALA A 153 -5.94 4.06 15.68
C ALA A 153 -6.44 5.09 14.65
N GLU A 154 -5.70 5.27 13.55
CA GLU A 154 -6.11 6.14 12.44
C GLU A 154 -7.32 5.59 11.67
N LEU A 155 -7.40 4.27 11.47
CA LEU A 155 -8.51 3.58 10.82
C LEU A 155 -9.82 3.62 11.64
N GLN A 156 -9.73 3.78 12.96
CA GLN A 156 -10.90 3.94 13.85
C GLN A 156 -11.50 5.35 13.84
N ARG A 157 -10.85 6.31 13.18
CA ARG A 157 -11.38 7.67 13.08
C ARG A 157 -12.71 7.67 12.31
N PRO A 158 -13.65 8.58 12.63
CA PRO A 158 -14.88 8.75 11.86
C PRO A 158 -14.60 8.89 10.37
N ASP A 159 -15.55 8.43 9.55
CA ASP A 159 -15.53 8.56 8.08
C ASP A 159 -14.29 7.99 7.39
N THR A 160 -13.54 7.11 8.10
CA THR A 160 -12.35 6.44 7.58
C THR A 160 -12.67 5.01 7.16
N ARG A 161 -12.23 4.65 5.97
CA ARG A 161 -12.17 3.28 5.45
C ARG A 161 -10.70 2.89 5.25
N GLY A 162 -10.39 1.60 5.34
CA GLY A 162 -9.09 1.06 4.95
C GLY A 162 -9.17 0.34 3.61
N PHE A 163 -8.02 0.23 2.94
CA PHE A 163 -7.80 -0.65 1.81
C PHE A 163 -6.60 -1.56 2.10
N GLY A 164 -6.89 -2.83 2.39
CA GLY A 164 -5.91 -3.88 2.63
C GLY A 164 -5.73 -4.77 1.41
N ILE A 165 -4.70 -4.49 0.62
CA ILE A 165 -4.46 -5.17 -0.67
C ILE A 165 -4.27 -6.69 -0.52
N HIS A 166 -3.80 -7.15 0.64
CA HIS A 166 -3.61 -8.57 0.94
C HIS A 166 -4.73 -9.21 1.78
N PHE A 167 -5.85 -8.51 2.02
CA PHE A 167 -6.98 -9.04 2.81
C PHE A 167 -7.92 -9.96 2.00
N ALA A 168 -7.39 -10.64 0.97
CA ALA A 168 -8.12 -11.56 0.10
C ALA A 168 -9.43 -10.96 -0.48
N ASP A 169 -10.58 -11.43 -0.02
CA ASP A 169 -11.92 -11.06 -0.49
C ASP A 169 -12.57 -9.92 0.33
N VAL A 170 -11.90 -9.41 1.36
CA VAL A 170 -12.39 -8.34 2.24
C VAL A 170 -11.49 -7.10 2.24
N VAL A 171 -11.04 -6.69 1.05
CA VAL A 171 -10.02 -5.64 0.85
C VAL A 171 -10.43 -4.23 1.31
N PHE A 172 -11.73 -3.91 1.35
CA PHE A 172 -12.24 -2.65 1.89
C PHE A 172 -12.99 -2.90 3.19
N GLY A 173 -12.78 -2.02 4.17
CA GLY A 173 -13.42 -2.18 5.47
C GLY A 173 -13.20 -0.99 6.40
N ARG A 174 -13.76 -1.12 7.60
CA ARG A 174 -13.60 -0.20 8.72
C ARG A 174 -13.01 -0.95 9.90
N VAL A 175 -12.27 -0.25 10.75
CA VAL A 175 -11.81 -0.82 12.02
C VAL A 175 -12.77 -0.38 13.11
N VAL A 176 -13.38 -1.35 13.79
CA VAL A 176 -14.37 -1.12 14.84
C VAL A 176 -13.81 -1.65 16.16
N PRO A 177 -13.88 -0.88 17.26
CA PRO A 177 -13.50 -1.37 18.58
C PRO A 177 -14.30 -2.63 18.95
N ASP A 178 -13.62 -3.63 19.53
CA ASP A 178 -14.31 -4.79 20.08
C ASP A 178 -15.25 -4.33 21.20
N PRO A 179 -16.56 -4.66 21.16
CA PRO A 179 -17.50 -4.36 22.24
C PRO A 179 -17.05 -4.85 23.63
N GLN A 180 -16.20 -5.87 23.69
CA GLN A 180 -15.67 -6.46 24.93
C GLN A 180 -14.38 -5.76 25.41
N GLY A 181 -13.84 -4.82 24.63
CA GLY A 181 -12.64 -4.07 24.98
C GLY A 181 -11.32 -4.79 24.69
N GLU A 182 -11.34 -5.91 23.97
CA GLU A 182 -10.15 -6.72 23.69
C GLU A 182 -9.34 -6.27 22.44
N GLY A 183 -9.61 -5.07 21.92
CA GLY A 183 -8.91 -4.52 20.76
C GLY A 183 -9.87 -3.94 19.72
N ALA A 184 -9.65 -4.29 18.46
CA ALA A 184 -10.49 -3.88 17.35
C ALA A 184 -10.52 -4.94 16.25
N ASP A 185 -11.59 -4.94 15.46
CA ASP A 185 -11.82 -5.89 14.39
C ASP A 185 -12.01 -5.18 13.04
N TRP A 186 -11.69 -5.87 11.95
CA TRP A 186 -11.96 -5.42 10.59
C TRP A 186 -13.38 -5.77 10.19
N HIS A 187 -14.16 -4.77 9.82
CA HIS A 187 -15.53 -4.91 9.35
C HIS A 187 -15.56 -4.59 7.84
N PRO A 188 -15.74 -5.59 6.97
CA PRO A 188 -15.84 -5.37 5.52
C PRO A 188 -17.02 -4.43 5.19
N VAL A 189 -16.87 -3.63 4.13
CA VAL A 189 -17.93 -2.71 3.64
C VAL A 189 -18.54 -3.15 2.33
#